data_AF-V9W8G9-F1
#
_entry.id   AF-V9W8G9-F1
#
_cell.length_a   1.000
_cell.length_b   1.000
_cell.length_c   1.000
_cell.angle_alpha   90.00
_cell.angle_beta   90.00
_cell.angle_gamma   90.00
#
_symmetry.space_group_name_H-M   'P 1'
#
loop_
_entity.id
_entity.type
_entity.pdbx_description
1 polymer ?
#
loop_
_entity_poly.entity_id
_entity_poly.type
_entity_poly.pdbx_seq_one_letter_code
_entity_poly.pdbx_strand_id
1 'polypeptide(L)'
;MNGGDTMAWTGTGWLKREKREELIHKYTELIDAMAANQNRLTESELAELDEYLTELERLERIHRGERDLLYFAWEYFSETRNPGNPGNWDSFELEDVADAPQFHKEICDEMNRISYVKRNGKVAVAAPRSHAKSTYLSKANPLHEIVYRLRKYIIVISETPTVSSANLEWIANQLKHNEKLRKDFGPLLHPKQQMNPRDNTSEFVAWEPMEDDRQRQICKVEAASTGQALRGRNWNGVRPDLVICDDLEDKRNTNTEQLRQELFDWFTKVVMPLGDPAGKKTAIIYMGTVVHVDALLIKVMKRTDFKTKRYKALIEEPNRTDLWEKCRSIYLDPEVPEDERAEAAEAFYLENKGEMDEGAVVLWPEVQPLWKLMRWKWDNGSRAFNTEYQNNPIDEESAIFVPERFRYYDESDIYDQYGHMIPMDLYAFWDIAQGKNRRSDYNAIVTVGRCRRTGVLYVLDAWAQKCQAHVALKVAVEKIIEYEHRVFAVETVGAQFDMYRQIQEELSRRKIYRTRIKSFSSKTKKEERIESLEPLIESGFLRFSLSHRLLLEQMEQFPGGTHDDLPDALAGAVDIAGGKRRRKKSYQRKPAGL
;
A
#
# COMPACT_ATOMS: atom_id res chain seq x y z
N MET A 1 33.76 30.77 33.87
CA MET A 1 34.33 30.35 32.57
C MET A 1 33.58 31.11 31.48
N ASN A 2 34.22 31.52 30.38
CA ASN A 2 33.55 32.26 29.31
C ASN A 2 32.48 31.36 28.65
N GLY A 3 31.20 31.74 28.73
CA GLY A 3 30.04 31.01 28.20
C GLY A 3 29.92 31.01 26.67
N GLY A 4 30.99 30.64 25.97
CA GLY A 4 31.06 30.66 24.49
C GLY A 4 31.09 29.30 23.80
N ASP A 5 31.45 28.21 24.49
CA ASP A 5 31.77 26.90 23.86
C ASP A 5 30.68 25.82 24.06
N THR A 6 29.40 26.21 24.07
CA THR A 6 28.31 25.42 24.68
C THR A 6 27.15 25.12 23.74
N MET A 7 27.39 24.76 22.46
CA MET A 7 26.30 24.42 21.52
C MET A 7 26.72 23.38 20.48
N ALA A 8 25.78 22.55 20.01
CA ALA A 8 26.00 21.68 18.83
C ALA A 8 26.44 22.47 17.58
N TRP A 9 25.96 23.71 17.47
CA TRP A 9 26.43 24.73 16.56
C TRP A 9 27.02 25.90 17.36
N THR A 10 28.34 26.11 17.30
CA THR A 10 29.07 27.10 18.12
C THR A 10 29.04 28.52 17.56
N GLY A 11 28.12 28.83 16.64
CA GLY A 11 28.10 30.10 15.90
C GLY A 11 29.03 30.14 14.69
N THR A 12 30.15 29.42 14.73
CA THR A 12 31.16 29.36 13.65
C THR A 12 31.50 27.94 13.20
N GLY A 13 30.97 26.91 13.87
CA GLY A 13 31.28 25.52 13.57
C GLY A 13 30.23 24.51 14.03
N TRP A 14 30.16 23.40 13.29
CA TRP A 14 29.31 22.26 13.61
C TRP A 14 30.10 21.20 14.39
N LEU A 15 29.63 20.84 15.58
CA LEU A 15 30.23 19.76 16.36
C LEU A 15 29.92 18.40 15.72
N LYS A 16 30.91 17.50 15.72
CA LYS A 16 30.67 16.10 15.33
C LYS A 16 30.01 15.34 16.47
N ARG A 17 29.43 14.17 16.14
CA ARG A 17 28.73 13.32 17.09
C ARG A 17 29.56 12.97 18.32
N GLU A 18 30.82 12.59 18.13
CA GLU A 18 31.72 12.18 19.21
C GLU A 18 31.92 13.33 20.21
N LYS A 19 32.02 14.57 19.72
CA LYS A 19 32.12 15.75 20.57
C LYS A 19 30.81 16.10 21.28
N ARG A 20 29.66 15.88 20.63
CA ARG A 20 28.37 16.00 21.31
C ARG A 20 28.23 14.98 22.45
N GLU A 21 28.66 13.74 22.24
CA GLU A 21 28.65 12.69 23.28
C GLU A 21 29.49 13.11 24.50
N GLU A 22 30.72 13.58 24.27
CA GLU A 22 31.60 14.08 25.34
C GLU A 22 30.95 15.23 26.13
N LEU A 23 30.27 16.16 25.44
CA LEU A 23 29.58 17.27 26.08
C LEU A 23 28.35 16.80 26.88
N ILE A 24 27.54 15.89 26.33
CA ILE A 24 26.38 15.31 27.04
C ILE A 24 26.84 14.67 28.35
N HIS A 25 27.89 13.85 28.31
CA HIS A 25 28.45 13.23 29.50
C HIS A 25 28.92 14.28 30.52
N LYS A 26 29.67 15.29 30.05
CA LYS A 26 30.15 16.39 30.89
C LYS A 26 29.01 17.17 31.56
N TYR A 27 27.97 17.54 30.82
CA TYR A 27 26.83 18.27 31.37
C TYR A 27 26.06 17.41 32.37
N THR A 28 25.88 16.12 32.08
CA THR A 28 25.25 15.17 33.01
C THR A 28 26.01 15.13 34.35
N GLU A 29 27.34 14.98 34.31
CA GLU A 29 28.17 14.98 35.52
C GLU A 29 28.09 16.30 36.32
N LEU A 30 28.07 17.45 35.63
CA LEU A 30 27.93 18.76 36.26
C LEU A 30 26.55 18.93 36.92
N ILE A 31 25.49 18.56 36.22
CA ILE A 31 24.11 18.62 36.71
C ILE A 31 23.95 17.71 37.93
N ASP A 32 24.46 16.48 37.87
CA ASP A 32 24.41 15.54 39.00
C ASP A 32 25.15 16.08 40.23
N ALA A 33 26.33 16.68 40.04
CA ALA A 33 27.11 17.29 41.12
C ALA A 33 26.40 18.49 41.77
N MET A 34 25.72 19.32 40.97
CA MET A 34 24.94 20.46 41.44
C MET A 34 23.65 20.01 42.13
N ALA A 35 22.94 19.02 41.57
CA ALA A 35 21.72 18.45 42.12
C ALA A 35 21.95 17.75 43.47
N ALA A 36 23.10 17.09 43.67
CA ALA A 36 23.48 16.52 44.96
C ALA A 36 23.59 17.56 46.09
N ASN A 37 23.78 18.85 45.75
CA ASN A 37 23.89 19.96 46.69
C ASN A 37 22.75 20.98 46.54
N GLN A 38 21.60 20.60 45.97
CA GLN A 38 20.53 21.52 45.55
C GLN A 38 20.06 22.49 46.65
N ASN A 39 20.00 22.04 47.92
CA ASN A 39 19.60 22.87 49.06
C ASN A 39 20.65 23.89 49.52
N ARG A 40 21.81 23.94 48.86
CA ARG A 40 22.94 24.85 49.18
C ARG A 40 23.37 25.70 47.98
N LEU A 41 22.71 25.56 46.82
CA LEU A 41 23.01 26.37 45.64
C LEU A 41 22.58 27.81 45.87
N THR A 42 23.44 28.74 45.48
CA THR A 42 23.14 30.17 45.37
C THR A 42 22.22 30.44 44.18
N GLU A 43 21.57 31.61 44.14
CA GLU A 43 20.74 32.01 42.99
C GLU A 43 21.52 32.00 41.66
N SER A 44 22.81 32.36 41.69
CA SER A 44 23.68 32.31 40.51
C SER A 44 23.95 30.88 40.04
N GLU A 45 24.15 29.95 40.97
CA GLU A 45 24.37 28.53 40.64
C GLU A 45 23.08 27.85 40.17
N LEU A 46 21.91 28.29 40.67
CA LEU A 46 20.62 27.83 40.16
C LEU A 46 20.38 28.29 38.72
N ALA A 47 20.75 29.52 38.36
CA ALA A 47 20.68 30.00 36.99
C ALA A 47 21.64 29.22 36.06
N GLU A 48 22.86 28.95 36.51
CA GLU A 48 23.83 28.14 35.76
C GLU A 48 23.34 26.69 35.58
N LEU A 49 22.69 26.12 36.59
CA LEU A 49 22.06 24.79 36.48
C LEU A 49 20.93 24.76 35.44
N ASP A 50 20.09 25.79 35.38
CA ASP A 50 19.02 25.92 34.38
C ASP A 50 19.58 26.02 32.94
N GLU A 51 20.67 26.78 32.76
CA GLU A 51 21.41 26.84 31.49
C GLU A 51 21.97 25.47 31.09
N TYR A 52 22.56 24.72 32.03
CA TYR A 52 23.09 23.39 31.79
C TYR A 52 22.00 22.38 31.44
N LEU A 53 20.86 22.39 32.14
CA LEU A 53 19.72 21.55 31.83
C LEU A 53 19.19 21.84 30.41
N THR A 54 19.00 23.11 30.09
CA THR A 54 18.52 23.54 28.77
C THR A 54 19.45 23.09 27.64
N GLU A 55 20.77 23.24 27.83
CA GLU A 55 21.74 22.82 26.81
C GLU A 55 21.91 21.31 26.75
N LEU A 56 21.80 20.59 27.87
CA LEU A 56 21.79 19.13 27.87
C LEU A 56 20.60 18.59 27.05
N GLU A 57 19.38 19.05 27.32
CA GLU A 57 18.18 18.66 26.57
C GLU A 57 18.33 18.93 25.07
N ARG A 58 18.94 20.08 24.73
CA ARG A 58 19.23 20.45 23.34
C ARG A 58 20.26 19.54 22.69
N LEU A 59 21.37 19.24 23.37
CA LEU A 59 22.40 18.32 22.88
C LEU A 59 21.83 16.92 22.70
N GLU A 60 21.04 16.43 23.65
CA GLU A 60 20.42 15.11 23.60
C GLU A 60 19.45 14.97 22.42
N ARG A 61 18.57 15.95 22.18
CA ARG A 61 17.66 15.90 21.02
C ARG A 61 18.43 15.91 19.69
N ILE A 62 19.45 16.75 19.55
CA ILE A 62 20.28 16.81 18.34
C ILE A 62 21.06 15.51 18.17
N HIS A 63 21.58 14.96 19.27
CA HIS A 63 22.34 13.73 19.25
C HIS A 63 21.46 12.51 18.89
N ARG A 64 20.25 12.42 19.43
CA ARG A 64 19.28 11.38 19.07
C ARG A 64 18.83 11.51 17.62
N GLY A 65 18.42 12.71 17.20
CA GLY A 65 17.91 12.97 15.85
C GLY A 65 18.89 12.63 14.74
N GLU A 66 20.20 12.66 15.00
CA GLU A 66 21.20 12.26 14.00
C GLU A 66 21.01 10.81 13.53
N ARG A 67 20.65 9.86 14.41
CA ARG A 67 20.52 8.43 14.06
C ARG A 67 19.09 7.95 13.95
N ASP A 68 18.14 8.84 14.19
CA ASP A 68 16.71 8.56 14.22
C ASP A 68 15.98 9.64 13.41
N LEU A 69 15.90 9.41 12.08
CA LEU A 69 15.18 10.29 11.16
C LEU A 69 13.70 10.50 11.57
N LEU A 70 13.06 9.50 12.17
CA LEU A 70 11.66 9.62 12.58
C LEU A 70 11.54 10.55 13.78
N TYR A 71 12.41 10.39 14.79
CA TYR A 71 12.49 11.32 15.91
C TYR A 71 12.88 12.72 15.45
N PHE A 72 13.83 12.86 14.52
CA PHE A 72 14.14 14.17 13.93
C PHE A 72 12.91 14.80 13.27
N ALA A 73 12.14 14.03 12.51
CA ALA A 73 10.93 14.55 11.89
C ALA A 73 9.91 15.02 12.93
N TRP A 74 9.69 14.22 13.97
CA TRP A 74 8.81 14.57 15.09
C TRP A 74 9.28 15.80 15.86
N GLU A 75 10.56 15.89 16.20
CA GLU A 75 11.11 16.95 17.03
C GLU A 75 11.04 18.34 16.36
N TYR A 76 11.15 18.40 15.03
CA TYR A 76 11.23 19.66 14.27
C TYR A 76 10.03 19.98 13.39
N PHE A 77 9.14 19.01 13.10
CA PHE A 77 7.98 19.19 12.20
C PHE A 77 6.64 18.70 12.78
N SER A 78 6.54 18.51 14.10
CA SER A 78 5.25 18.30 14.79
C SER A 78 4.83 19.54 15.58
N GLU A 79 3.52 19.75 15.71
CA GLU A 79 2.99 20.77 16.62
C GLU A 79 3.34 20.46 18.08
N THR A 80 3.43 19.18 18.46
CA THR A 80 3.79 18.72 19.81
C THR A 80 5.17 19.23 20.24
N ARG A 81 6.16 19.19 19.36
CA ARG A 81 7.56 19.53 19.69
C ARG A 81 8.04 20.86 19.14
N ASN A 82 7.40 21.41 18.11
CA ASN A 82 7.79 22.68 17.49
C ASN A 82 6.57 23.55 17.18
N PRO A 83 5.79 23.95 18.20
CA PRO A 83 4.49 24.58 18.01
C PRO A 83 4.58 25.87 17.19
N GLY A 84 3.65 26.03 16.24
CA GLY A 84 3.54 27.24 15.42
C GLY A 84 4.55 27.36 14.28
N ASN A 85 5.38 26.33 14.04
CA ASN A 85 6.25 26.30 12.86
C ASN A 85 5.40 26.06 11.59
N PRO A 86 5.38 26.99 10.60
CA PRO A 86 4.54 26.85 9.40
C PRO A 86 4.82 25.62 8.53
N GLY A 87 5.95 24.95 8.77
CA GLY A 87 6.32 23.72 8.07
C GLY A 87 5.88 22.42 8.73
N ASN A 88 5.21 22.49 9.89
CA ASN A 88 4.75 21.31 10.59
C ASN A 88 3.78 20.49 9.72
N TRP A 89 3.78 19.18 9.91
CA TRP A 89 2.97 18.28 9.11
C TRP A 89 1.59 18.11 9.73
N ASP A 90 0.57 18.29 8.90
CA ASP A 90 -0.82 18.04 9.29
C ASP A 90 -1.00 16.58 9.72
N SER A 91 -1.79 16.37 10.79
CA SER A 91 -2.09 15.03 11.32
C SER A 91 -0.86 14.22 11.76
N PHE A 92 0.26 14.91 12.08
CA PHE A 92 1.46 14.30 12.66
C PHE A 92 1.53 14.53 14.18
N GLU A 93 0.46 14.13 14.86
CA GLU A 93 0.30 14.24 16.31
C GLU A 93 0.67 12.91 16.96
N LEU A 94 1.94 12.74 17.26
CA LEU A 94 2.43 11.61 18.06
C LEU A 94 2.76 12.11 19.47
N GLU A 95 2.30 11.37 20.49
CA GLU A 95 2.72 11.58 21.88
C GLU A 95 4.16 11.13 22.07
N ASP A 96 4.51 9.93 21.58
CA ASP A 96 5.89 9.46 21.45
C ASP A 96 6.16 8.89 20.04
N VAL A 97 7.41 8.96 19.61
CA VAL A 97 7.90 8.35 18.36
C VAL A 97 7.70 6.82 18.35
N ALA A 98 7.68 6.20 19.54
CA ALA A 98 7.36 4.80 19.74
C ALA A 98 5.92 4.46 19.32
N ASP A 99 5.02 5.43 19.23
CA ASP A 99 3.63 5.21 18.79
C ASP A 99 3.48 5.31 17.27
N ALA A 100 4.54 5.72 16.56
CA ALA A 100 4.49 5.80 15.11
C ALA A 100 4.18 4.43 14.46
N PRO A 101 3.42 4.41 13.36
CA PRO A 101 3.15 3.19 12.60
C PRO A 101 4.43 2.46 12.24
N GLN A 102 4.41 1.13 12.34
CA GLN A 102 5.59 0.30 12.05
C GLN A 102 6.17 0.58 10.65
N PHE A 103 5.31 0.85 9.68
CA PHE A 103 5.72 1.24 8.33
C PHE A 103 6.62 2.48 8.30
N HIS A 104 6.30 3.54 9.06
CA HIS A 104 7.09 4.77 9.13
C HIS A 104 8.44 4.54 9.78
N LYS A 105 8.46 3.76 10.88
CA LYS A 105 9.72 3.33 11.52
C LYS A 105 10.62 2.60 10.52
N GLU A 106 10.08 1.62 9.81
CA GLU A 106 10.85 0.80 8.87
C GLU A 106 11.43 1.60 7.68
N ILE A 107 10.66 2.55 7.11
CA ILE A 107 11.18 3.38 6.02
C ILE A 107 12.25 4.38 6.51
N CYS A 108 12.05 4.97 7.70
CA CYS A 108 13.01 5.87 8.32
C CYS A 108 14.29 5.14 8.70
N ASP A 109 14.19 3.94 9.26
CA ASP A 109 15.33 3.09 9.61
C ASP A 109 16.15 2.68 8.39
N GLU A 110 15.49 2.38 7.26
CA GLU A 110 16.23 2.08 6.03
C GLU A 110 16.98 3.32 5.51
N MET A 111 16.39 4.51 5.62
CA MET A 111 17.07 5.77 5.28
C MET A 111 18.27 6.02 6.22
N ASN A 112 18.09 5.87 7.54
CA ASN A 112 19.16 5.95 8.54
C ASN A 112 20.31 4.97 8.20
N ARG A 113 19.97 3.73 7.84
CA ARG A 113 20.94 2.71 7.44
C ARG A 113 21.72 3.15 6.19
N ILE A 114 21.08 3.76 5.20
CA ILE A 114 21.75 4.28 4.00
C ILE A 114 22.69 5.43 4.35
N SER A 115 22.32 6.30 5.28
CA SER A 115 23.14 7.44 5.69
C SER A 115 24.42 7.01 6.42
N TYR A 116 24.32 5.99 7.28
CA TYR A 116 25.39 5.68 8.23
C TYR A 116 26.07 4.32 8.06
N VAL A 117 25.36 3.31 7.55
CA VAL A 117 25.85 1.93 7.47
C VAL A 117 26.26 1.60 6.05
N LYS A 118 25.40 1.90 5.08
CA LYS A 118 25.61 1.56 3.67
C LYS A 118 25.43 2.81 2.80
N ARG A 119 26.45 3.68 2.80
CA ARG A 119 26.45 4.99 2.14
C ARG A 119 26.12 4.97 0.65
N ASN A 120 26.43 3.88 -0.04
CA ASN A 120 26.10 3.61 -1.45
C ASN A 120 24.93 2.63 -1.63
N GLY A 121 24.07 2.51 -0.61
CA GLY A 121 22.92 1.62 -0.62
C GLY A 121 21.93 1.98 -1.72
N LYS A 122 21.34 0.96 -2.34
CA LYS A 122 20.24 1.12 -3.28
C LYS A 122 19.00 0.44 -2.73
N VAL A 123 17.90 1.18 -2.70
CA VAL A 123 16.64 0.73 -2.11
C VAL A 123 15.49 1.04 -3.04
N ALA A 124 14.58 0.08 -3.22
CA ALA A 124 13.36 0.23 -4.00
C ALA A 124 12.15 -0.22 -3.19
N VAL A 125 11.23 0.69 -2.90
CA VAL A 125 10.07 0.45 -2.03
C VAL A 125 8.78 0.77 -2.78
N ALA A 126 7.90 -0.23 -2.88
CA ALA A 126 6.52 -0.02 -3.29
C ALA A 126 5.68 0.28 -2.04
N ALA A 127 5.14 1.49 -1.95
CA ALA A 127 4.36 1.96 -0.82
C ALA A 127 3.01 2.53 -1.30
N PRO A 128 1.90 2.24 -0.60
CA PRO A 128 0.57 2.72 -0.98
C PRO A 128 0.47 4.25 -1.05
N ARG A 129 -0.48 4.76 -1.84
CA ARG A 129 -0.78 6.19 -1.91
C ARG A 129 -1.29 6.72 -0.57
N SER A 130 -1.04 7.99 -0.29
CA SER A 130 -1.52 8.68 0.93
C SER A 130 -1.04 8.06 2.25
N HIS A 131 0.17 7.47 2.25
CA HIS A 131 0.83 6.92 3.45
C HIS A 131 2.07 7.72 3.90
N ALA A 132 2.12 9.02 3.58
CA ALA A 132 3.21 9.95 3.94
C ALA A 132 4.62 9.57 3.44
N LYS A 133 4.73 8.69 2.43
CA LYS A 133 6.00 8.24 1.87
C LYS A 133 6.92 9.37 1.39
N SER A 134 6.38 10.31 0.61
CA SER A 134 7.12 11.47 0.08
C SER A 134 7.51 12.47 1.18
N THR A 135 6.71 12.55 2.24
CA THR A 135 6.97 13.41 3.40
C THR A 135 8.27 13.00 4.10
N TYR A 136 8.48 11.71 4.32
CA TYR A 136 9.76 11.22 4.86
C TYR A 136 10.87 11.20 3.81
N LEU A 137 10.60 10.69 2.61
CA LEU A 137 11.61 10.45 1.58
C LEU A 137 12.18 11.73 0.96
N SER A 138 11.32 12.66 0.56
CA SER A 138 11.66 13.83 -0.27
C SER A 138 11.72 15.13 0.50
N LYS A 139 11.31 15.12 1.79
CA LYS A 139 11.38 16.28 2.68
C LYS A 139 12.28 16.02 3.88
N ALA A 140 11.87 15.16 4.81
CA ALA A 140 12.62 14.96 6.06
C ALA A 140 14.03 14.38 5.82
N ASN A 141 14.16 13.35 4.98
CA ASN A 141 15.43 12.71 4.70
C ASN A 141 16.48 13.66 4.08
N PRO A 142 16.23 14.35 2.96
CA PRO A 142 17.22 15.28 2.42
C PRO A 142 17.52 16.43 3.39
N LEU A 143 16.53 16.93 4.14
CA LEU A 143 16.76 17.96 5.16
C LEU A 143 17.67 17.45 6.29
N HIS A 144 17.44 16.23 6.78
CA HIS A 144 18.27 15.55 7.76
C HIS A 144 19.72 15.40 7.26
N GLU A 145 19.91 14.92 6.04
CA GLU A 145 21.24 14.76 5.43
C GLU A 145 22.00 16.10 5.33
N ILE A 146 21.30 17.22 5.15
CA ILE A 146 21.88 18.56 5.07
C ILE A 146 22.26 19.05 6.48
N VAL A 147 21.34 19.02 7.44
CA VAL A 147 21.56 19.59 8.77
C VAL A 147 22.60 18.82 9.58
N TYR A 148 22.77 17.53 9.32
CA TYR A 148 23.84 16.73 9.93
C TYR A 148 25.13 16.70 9.08
N ARG A 149 25.18 17.42 7.95
CA ARG A 149 26.32 17.48 7.01
C ARG A 149 26.74 16.10 6.48
N LEU A 150 25.76 15.21 6.27
CA LEU A 150 25.99 13.83 5.87
C LEU A 150 26.25 13.71 4.38
N ARG A 151 25.58 14.49 3.53
CA ARG A 151 25.74 14.47 2.06
C ARG A 151 26.34 15.75 1.53
N LYS A 152 26.97 15.64 0.36
CA LYS A 152 27.53 16.79 -0.36
C LYS A 152 26.68 17.20 -1.55
N TYR A 153 26.05 16.25 -2.23
CA TYR A 153 25.26 16.53 -3.41
C TYR A 153 24.06 15.59 -3.51
N ILE A 154 22.89 16.14 -3.24
CA ILE A 154 21.60 15.46 -3.28
C ILE A 154 20.85 15.85 -4.55
N ILE A 155 20.26 14.87 -5.23
CA ILE A 155 19.28 15.10 -6.31
C ILE A 155 17.96 14.44 -5.91
N VAL A 156 16.89 15.23 -5.90
CA VAL A 156 15.52 14.76 -5.67
C VAL A 156 14.80 14.74 -7.01
N ILE A 157 14.42 13.54 -7.45
CA ILE A 157 13.72 13.29 -8.70
C ILE A 157 12.27 12.94 -8.39
N SER A 158 11.32 13.68 -8.95
CA SER A 158 9.89 13.37 -8.87
C SER A 158 9.28 13.17 -10.26
N GLU A 159 8.02 12.73 -10.32
CA GLU A 159 7.27 12.60 -11.57
C GLU A 159 7.36 13.86 -12.47
N THR A 160 7.10 15.03 -11.86
CA THR A 160 6.99 16.31 -12.57
C THR A 160 7.85 17.40 -11.92
N PRO A 161 8.29 18.43 -12.69
CA PRO A 161 9.04 19.55 -12.14
C PRO A 161 8.33 20.25 -10.99
N THR A 162 7.00 20.41 -11.10
CA THR A 162 6.17 21.08 -10.09
C THR A 162 6.27 20.38 -8.73
N VAL A 163 6.21 19.04 -8.71
CA VAL A 163 6.32 18.26 -7.47
C VAL A 163 7.72 18.37 -6.89
N SER A 164 8.77 18.21 -7.72
CA SER A 164 10.15 18.27 -7.25
C SER A 164 10.54 19.67 -6.73
N SER A 165 10.10 20.74 -7.40
CA SER A 165 10.37 22.12 -6.98
C SER A 165 9.65 22.49 -5.69
N ALA A 166 8.41 22.04 -5.51
CA ALA A 166 7.66 22.28 -4.26
C ALA A 166 8.31 21.59 -3.05
N ASN A 167 8.82 20.36 -3.23
CA ASN A 167 9.58 19.67 -2.18
C ASN A 167 10.87 20.42 -1.83
N LEU A 168 11.61 20.88 -2.85
CA LEU A 168 12.84 21.67 -2.67
C LEU A 168 12.56 23.00 -1.94
N GLU A 169 11.50 23.70 -2.34
CA GLU A 169 11.07 24.95 -1.71
C GLU A 169 10.71 24.73 -0.24
N TRP A 170 9.98 23.66 0.09
CA TRP A 170 9.66 23.34 1.48
C TRP A 170 10.93 23.15 2.32
N ILE A 171 11.92 22.40 1.81
CA ILE A 171 13.22 22.20 2.50
C ILE A 171 13.94 23.53 2.70
N ALA A 172 14.03 24.35 1.64
CA ALA A 172 14.67 25.65 1.70
C ALA A 172 14.00 26.57 2.72
N ASN A 173 12.67 26.57 2.78
CA ASN A 173 11.89 27.35 3.74
C ASN A 173 12.16 26.90 5.18
N GLN A 174 12.28 25.59 5.44
CA GLN A 174 12.67 25.11 6.77
C GLN A 174 14.07 25.59 7.16
N LEU A 175 15.05 25.50 6.27
CA LEU A 175 16.41 26.00 6.53
C LEU A 175 16.46 27.53 6.76
N LYS A 176 15.55 28.29 6.13
CA LYS A 176 15.47 29.76 6.23
C LYS A 176 14.71 30.25 7.47
N HIS A 177 13.63 29.56 7.86
CA HIS A 177 12.63 30.13 8.76
C HIS A 177 12.26 29.26 9.97
N ASN A 178 12.61 27.98 10.00
CA ASN A 178 12.34 27.16 11.19
C ASN A 178 13.30 27.56 12.32
N GLU A 179 12.81 28.33 13.28
CA GLU A 179 13.64 28.91 14.34
C GLU A 179 14.33 27.86 15.21
N LYS A 180 13.61 26.81 15.59
CA LYS A 180 14.15 25.71 16.40
C LYS A 180 15.28 24.99 15.67
N LEU A 181 15.05 24.64 14.39
CA LEU A 181 16.05 24.02 13.54
C LEU A 181 17.28 24.93 13.34
N ARG A 182 17.07 26.23 13.11
CA ARG A 182 18.17 27.19 12.93
C ARG A 182 18.98 27.42 14.20
N LYS A 183 18.32 27.46 15.36
CA LYS A 183 18.99 27.50 16.66
C LYS A 183 19.89 26.27 16.79
N ASP A 184 19.36 25.08 16.54
CA ASP A 184 20.09 23.82 16.77
C ASP A 184 21.22 23.54 15.77
N PHE A 185 21.00 23.81 14.49
CA PHE A 185 21.91 23.41 13.40
C PHE A 185 22.69 24.57 12.76
N GLY A 186 22.41 25.80 13.20
CA GLY A 186 22.93 27.03 12.63
C GLY A 186 22.20 27.50 11.38
N PRO A 187 22.50 28.73 10.91
CA PRO A 187 21.94 29.26 9.68
C PRO A 187 22.55 28.56 8.47
N LEU A 188 21.79 27.68 7.84
CA LEU A 188 22.22 26.90 6.66
C LEU A 188 21.77 27.51 5.32
N LEU A 189 20.77 28.37 5.38
CA LEU A 189 20.35 29.27 4.31
C LEU A 189 19.94 30.60 4.92
N HIS A 190 20.14 31.67 4.16
CA HIS A 190 19.70 33.00 4.54
C HIS A 190 18.28 33.27 4.02
N PRO A 191 17.39 33.92 4.81
CA PRO A 191 16.03 34.26 4.38
C PRO A 191 15.97 35.07 3.08
N LYS A 192 16.91 36.00 2.91
CA LYS A 192 17.09 36.75 1.65
C LYS A 192 17.86 35.89 0.65
N GLN A 193 17.19 35.47 -0.42
CA GLN A 193 17.72 34.54 -1.44
C GLN A 193 19.06 35.01 -2.05
N GLN A 194 19.20 36.32 -2.29
CA GLN A 194 20.40 36.91 -2.89
C GLN A 194 21.68 36.80 -2.02
N MET A 195 21.54 36.47 -0.73
CA MET A 195 22.67 36.25 0.17
C MET A 195 23.18 34.80 0.14
N ASN A 196 22.44 33.91 -0.53
CA ASN A 196 22.81 32.50 -0.67
C ASN A 196 23.69 32.29 -1.91
N PRO A 197 24.66 31.35 -1.87
CA PRO A 197 25.47 31.02 -3.05
C PRO A 197 24.62 30.61 -4.26
N ARG A 198 23.52 29.91 -4.00
CA ARG A 198 22.50 29.53 -4.97
C ARG A 198 21.20 29.19 -4.26
N ASP A 199 20.08 29.70 -4.77
CA ASP A 199 18.75 29.52 -4.19
C ASP A 199 17.71 29.90 -5.27
N ASN A 200 17.19 28.91 -5.99
CA ASN A 200 16.18 29.08 -7.02
C ASN A 200 15.21 27.87 -7.03
N THR A 201 14.24 27.88 -7.95
CA THR A 201 13.20 26.84 -8.04
C THR A 201 13.70 25.43 -8.38
N SER A 202 14.94 25.30 -8.86
CA SER A 202 15.54 24.04 -9.29
C SER A 202 16.70 23.58 -8.42
N GLU A 203 17.34 24.46 -7.64
CA GLU A 203 18.40 24.06 -6.72
C GLU A 203 18.69 25.11 -5.63
N PHE A 204 19.33 24.66 -4.56
CA PHE A 204 20.01 25.55 -3.62
C PHE A 204 21.33 24.95 -3.14
N VAL A 205 22.17 25.79 -2.55
CA VAL A 205 23.40 25.38 -1.87
C VAL A 205 23.33 25.82 -0.41
N ALA A 206 23.21 24.85 0.49
CA ALA A 206 23.30 25.08 1.93
C ALA A 206 24.75 25.44 2.29
N TRP A 207 24.91 26.40 3.20
CA TRP A 207 26.20 26.96 3.58
C TRP A 207 26.19 27.37 5.06
N GLU A 208 27.36 27.46 5.69
CA GLU A 208 27.49 27.96 7.06
C GLU A 208 28.50 29.12 7.10
N PRO A 209 28.32 30.10 7.99
CA PRO A 209 29.28 31.19 8.17
C PRO A 209 30.56 30.69 8.83
N MET A 210 31.70 31.27 8.44
CA MET A 210 33.01 31.08 9.07
C MET A 210 33.39 32.33 9.89
N GLU A 211 34.39 32.20 10.77
CA GLU A 211 34.92 33.29 11.61
C GLU A 211 35.39 34.53 10.82
N ASP A 212 35.76 34.35 9.56
CA ASP A 212 36.31 35.38 8.67
C ASP A 212 35.29 35.89 7.64
N ASP A 213 33.99 35.84 7.97
CA ASP A 213 32.86 36.21 7.12
C ASP A 213 32.73 35.43 5.80
N ARG A 214 33.54 34.38 5.59
CA ARG A 214 33.39 33.51 4.42
C ARG A 214 32.23 32.54 4.58
N GLN A 215 31.67 32.14 3.44
CA GLN A 215 30.65 31.10 3.38
C GLN A 215 31.28 29.75 3.08
N ARG A 216 31.11 28.79 3.97
CA ARG A 216 31.49 27.39 3.71
C ARG A 216 30.32 26.66 3.08
N GLN A 217 30.46 26.23 1.83
CA GLN A 217 29.45 25.42 1.16
C GLN A 217 29.39 24.00 1.73
N ILE A 218 28.19 23.58 2.13
CA ILE A 218 27.95 22.33 2.86
C ILE A 218 27.40 21.26 1.93
N CYS A 219 26.25 21.53 1.29
CA CYS A 219 25.53 20.58 0.47
C CYS A 219 24.80 21.31 -0.66
N LYS A 220 24.91 20.79 -1.88
CA LYS A 220 24.05 21.18 -2.99
C LYS A 220 22.83 20.25 -3.06
N VAL A 221 21.65 20.81 -3.25
CA VAL A 221 20.40 20.07 -3.47
C VAL A 221 19.80 20.53 -4.79
N GLU A 222 19.49 19.58 -5.68
CA GLU A 222 18.89 19.87 -6.98
C GLU A 222 17.57 19.09 -7.12
N ALA A 223 16.53 19.79 -7.59
CA ALA A 223 15.25 19.21 -7.97
C ALA A 223 15.27 18.86 -9.46
N ALA A 224 14.85 17.64 -9.77
CA ALA A 224 14.77 17.11 -11.11
C ALA A 224 13.45 16.35 -11.32
N SER A 225 13.12 16.06 -12.57
CA SER A 225 11.95 15.26 -12.91
C SER A 225 12.24 14.15 -13.92
N THR A 226 11.31 13.21 -14.00
CA THR A 226 11.35 12.10 -14.96
C THR A 226 11.62 12.58 -16.39
N GLY A 227 12.55 11.91 -17.07
CA GLY A 227 12.92 12.21 -18.46
C GLY A 227 13.91 13.37 -18.66
N GLN A 228 14.25 14.13 -17.62
CA GLN A 228 15.20 15.25 -17.75
C GLN A 228 16.64 14.80 -18.04
N ALA A 229 17.40 15.69 -18.68
CA ALA A 229 18.83 15.50 -18.93
C ALA A 229 19.64 15.73 -17.63
N LEU A 230 20.07 14.62 -17.00
CA LEU A 230 20.87 14.65 -15.77
C LEU A 230 22.31 14.16 -15.97
N ARG A 231 22.73 13.79 -17.19
CA ARG A 231 24.08 13.30 -17.44
C ARG A 231 25.13 14.38 -17.16
N GLY A 232 26.26 13.98 -16.58
CA GLY A 232 27.41 14.87 -16.37
C GLY A 232 27.28 15.81 -15.16
N ARG A 233 26.24 15.65 -14.31
CA ARG A 233 26.09 16.45 -13.08
C ARG A 233 27.32 16.29 -12.19
N ASN A 234 27.97 17.42 -11.95
CA ASN A 234 29.12 17.54 -11.07
C ASN A 234 29.05 18.91 -10.39
N TRP A 235 29.34 18.96 -9.10
CA TRP A 235 29.41 20.18 -8.33
C TRP A 235 30.71 20.19 -7.54
N ASN A 236 31.60 21.13 -7.84
CA ASN A 236 32.92 21.27 -7.20
C ASN A 236 33.73 19.96 -7.16
N GLY A 237 33.73 19.20 -8.27
CA GLY A 237 34.42 17.92 -8.38
C GLY A 237 33.67 16.73 -7.78
N VAL A 238 32.52 16.96 -7.13
CA VAL A 238 31.70 15.93 -6.47
C VAL A 238 30.50 15.58 -7.35
N ARG A 239 30.30 14.28 -7.59
CA ARG A 239 29.07 13.77 -8.20
C ARG A 239 27.99 13.53 -7.14
N PRO A 240 26.71 13.45 -7.52
CA PRO A 240 25.62 13.17 -6.57
C PRO A 240 25.95 11.97 -5.69
N ASP A 241 25.92 12.16 -4.37
CA ASP A 241 26.15 11.11 -3.38
C ASP A 241 24.85 10.60 -2.75
N LEU A 242 23.71 11.23 -3.04
CA LEU A 242 22.37 10.70 -2.78
C LEU A 242 21.41 11.08 -3.94
N VAL A 243 20.74 10.08 -4.50
CA VAL A 243 19.67 10.26 -5.49
C VAL A 243 18.37 9.72 -4.90
N ILE A 244 17.39 10.59 -4.74
CA ILE A 244 16.05 10.26 -4.28
C ILE A 244 15.14 10.21 -5.50
N CYS A 245 14.38 9.13 -5.64
CA CYS A 245 13.38 8.93 -6.68
C CYS A 245 12.02 8.75 -6.00
N ASP A 246 11.14 9.73 -6.13
CA ASP A 246 9.84 9.79 -5.47
C ASP A 246 8.74 9.76 -6.52
N ASP A 247 7.96 8.67 -6.56
CA ASP A 247 6.87 8.48 -7.51
C ASP A 247 7.28 8.88 -8.95
N LEU A 248 8.25 8.17 -9.56
CA LEU A 248 8.70 8.50 -10.93
C LEU A 248 7.65 8.25 -12.02
N GLU A 249 6.61 7.47 -11.70
CA GLU A 249 5.65 6.90 -12.63
C GLU A 249 4.25 7.45 -12.40
N ASP A 250 3.55 7.74 -13.49
CA ASP A 250 2.14 8.09 -13.49
C ASP A 250 1.43 7.51 -14.72
N LYS A 251 0.12 7.69 -14.82
CA LYS A 251 -0.63 7.23 -15.99
C LYS A 251 -0.15 7.87 -17.30
N ARG A 252 0.33 9.11 -17.29
CA ARG A 252 0.74 9.82 -18.52
C ARG A 252 2.03 9.26 -19.12
N ASN A 253 2.96 8.81 -18.29
CA ASN A 253 4.25 8.28 -18.72
C ASN A 253 4.35 6.73 -18.68
N THR A 254 3.26 6.03 -18.31
CA THR A 254 3.22 4.56 -18.30
C THR A 254 2.09 3.91 -19.12
N ASN A 255 1.20 4.70 -19.74
CA ASN A 255 0.04 4.16 -20.46
C ASN A 255 0.37 3.32 -21.70
N THR A 256 1.53 3.51 -22.33
CA THR A 256 1.96 2.72 -23.50
C THR A 256 3.24 1.95 -23.21
N GLU A 257 3.42 0.81 -23.86
CA GLU A 257 4.64 0.01 -23.74
C GLU A 257 5.89 0.82 -24.12
N GLN A 258 5.80 1.65 -25.17
CA GLN A 258 6.87 2.54 -25.59
C GLN A 258 7.29 3.50 -24.47
N LEU A 259 6.35 4.20 -23.83
CA LEU A 259 6.69 5.14 -22.75
C LEU A 259 7.27 4.43 -21.52
N ARG A 260 6.75 3.24 -21.18
CA ARG A 260 7.35 2.40 -20.13
C ARG A 260 8.79 2.00 -20.46
N GLN A 261 9.08 1.70 -21.72
CA GLN A 261 10.43 1.37 -22.17
C GLN A 261 11.35 2.60 -22.18
N GLU A 262 10.87 3.76 -22.63
CA GLU A 262 11.63 5.02 -22.59
C GLU A 262 11.99 5.43 -21.16
N LEU A 263 11.05 5.27 -20.22
CA LEU A 263 11.28 5.52 -18.81
C LEU A 263 12.33 4.57 -18.21
N PHE A 264 12.24 3.28 -18.55
CA PHE A 264 13.23 2.28 -18.13
C PHE A 264 14.62 2.57 -18.69
N ASP A 265 14.69 2.92 -19.97
CA ASP A 265 15.93 3.31 -20.65
C ASP A 265 16.53 4.57 -20.04
N TRP A 266 15.72 5.57 -19.75
CA TRP A 266 16.16 6.79 -19.08
C TRP A 266 16.71 6.48 -17.68
N PHE A 267 15.99 5.74 -16.85
CA PHE A 267 16.45 5.38 -15.51
C PHE A 267 17.79 4.63 -15.57
N THR A 268 17.89 3.64 -16.46
CA THR A 268 19.09 2.79 -16.59
C THR A 268 20.28 3.54 -17.17
N LYS A 269 20.07 4.41 -18.17
CA LYS A 269 21.14 5.09 -18.93
C LYS A 269 21.45 6.49 -18.41
N VAL A 270 20.65 7.05 -17.51
CA VAL A 270 20.81 8.42 -16.97
C VAL A 270 20.93 8.41 -15.45
N VAL A 271 19.96 7.84 -14.73
CA VAL A 271 19.91 7.90 -13.26
C VAL A 271 20.91 6.96 -12.61
N MET A 272 20.95 5.69 -13.03
CA MET A 272 21.88 4.70 -12.48
C MET A 272 23.37 5.07 -12.59
N PRO A 273 23.88 5.64 -13.72
CA PRO A 273 25.28 6.08 -13.84
C PRO A 273 25.53 7.53 -13.37
N LEU A 274 24.56 8.17 -12.72
CA LEU A 274 24.66 9.58 -12.30
C LEU A 274 25.74 9.80 -11.24
N GLY A 275 25.89 8.81 -10.36
CA GLY A 275 26.76 8.84 -9.19
C GLY A 275 28.26 8.73 -9.45
N ASP A 276 28.99 8.53 -8.36
CA ASP A 276 30.42 8.24 -8.33
C ASP A 276 30.78 7.04 -9.24
N PRO A 277 31.74 7.18 -10.18
CA PRO A 277 32.13 6.09 -11.09
C PRO A 277 32.69 4.86 -10.36
N ALA A 278 33.26 5.03 -9.16
CA ALA A 278 33.74 3.91 -8.36
C ALA A 278 32.60 3.14 -7.66
N GLY A 279 31.37 3.67 -7.68
CA GLY A 279 30.20 3.07 -7.05
C GLY A 279 30.26 3.02 -5.52
N LYS A 280 31.14 3.80 -4.87
CA LYS A 280 31.41 3.71 -3.42
C LYS A 280 30.64 4.73 -2.60
N LYS A 281 30.13 5.80 -3.23
CA LYS A 281 29.56 6.96 -2.51
C LYS A 281 28.07 7.17 -2.74
N THR A 282 27.55 6.84 -3.91
CA THR A 282 26.19 7.24 -4.31
C THR A 282 25.15 6.23 -3.85
N ALA A 283 24.20 6.70 -3.04
CA ALA A 283 22.97 5.99 -2.73
C ALA A 283 21.86 6.31 -3.74
N ILE A 284 20.96 5.35 -3.97
CA ILE A 284 19.73 5.54 -4.75
C ILE A 284 18.55 5.02 -3.92
N ILE A 285 17.61 5.89 -3.58
CA ILE A 285 16.40 5.51 -2.85
C ILE A 285 15.21 5.77 -3.77
N TYR A 286 14.57 4.72 -4.26
CA TYR A 286 13.36 4.80 -5.06
C TYR A 286 12.17 4.33 -4.22
N MET A 287 11.22 5.21 -3.97
CA MET A 287 9.95 4.84 -3.37
C MET A 287 8.81 5.37 -4.21
N GLY A 288 7.81 4.53 -4.44
CA GLY A 288 6.66 4.91 -5.27
C GLY A 288 5.46 3.98 -5.09
N THR A 289 4.36 4.34 -5.74
CA THR A 289 3.21 3.45 -5.93
C THR A 289 3.36 2.67 -7.24
N VAL A 290 2.99 1.39 -7.24
CA VAL A 290 3.07 0.54 -8.44
C VAL A 290 1.82 0.75 -9.32
N VAL A 291 1.98 1.50 -10.43
CA VAL A 291 0.85 1.92 -11.29
C VAL A 291 0.51 0.94 -12.43
N HIS A 292 1.43 0.04 -12.80
CA HIS A 292 1.28 -0.91 -13.90
C HIS A 292 2.04 -2.22 -13.63
N VAL A 293 1.65 -3.34 -14.22
CA VAL A 293 2.34 -4.65 -14.04
C VAL A 293 3.78 -4.66 -14.56
N ASP A 294 4.03 -3.82 -15.56
CA ASP A 294 5.34 -3.59 -16.19
C ASP A 294 5.99 -2.26 -15.79
N ALA A 295 5.55 -1.71 -14.66
CA ALA A 295 6.09 -0.48 -14.10
C ALA A 295 7.62 -0.55 -13.90
N LEU A 296 8.30 0.58 -14.08
CA LEU A 296 9.71 0.77 -13.76
C LEU A 296 10.01 0.30 -12.34
N LEU A 297 9.19 0.66 -11.36
CA LEU A 297 9.39 0.27 -9.97
C LEU A 297 9.45 -1.25 -9.81
N ILE A 298 8.56 -2.00 -10.47
CA ILE A 298 8.61 -3.48 -10.46
C ILE A 298 9.92 -3.97 -11.07
N LYS A 299 10.33 -3.41 -12.22
CA LYS A 299 11.60 -3.79 -12.88
C LYS A 299 12.79 -3.52 -11.97
N VAL A 300 12.82 -2.38 -11.27
CA VAL A 300 13.89 -2.05 -10.30
C VAL A 300 13.84 -2.99 -9.09
N MET A 301 12.65 -3.32 -8.58
CA MET A 301 12.48 -4.24 -7.45
C MET A 301 12.90 -5.68 -7.75
N LYS A 302 13.00 -6.07 -9.03
CA LYS A 302 13.54 -7.38 -9.45
C LYS A 302 15.07 -7.40 -9.54
N ARG A 303 15.75 -6.25 -9.42
CA ARG A 303 17.21 -6.17 -9.50
C ARG A 303 17.88 -6.64 -8.22
N THR A 304 18.97 -7.38 -8.35
CA THR A 304 19.74 -7.92 -7.21
C THR A 304 20.57 -6.86 -6.48
N ASP A 305 20.87 -5.72 -7.11
CA ASP A 305 21.65 -4.64 -6.51
C ASP A 305 20.81 -3.70 -5.62
N PHE A 306 19.49 -3.87 -5.58
CA PHE A 306 18.57 -3.12 -4.72
C PHE A 306 18.09 -3.98 -3.56
N LYS A 307 17.99 -3.39 -2.36
CA LYS A 307 17.15 -3.93 -1.28
C LYS A 307 15.71 -3.50 -1.55
N THR A 308 14.76 -4.42 -1.48
CA THR A 308 13.41 -4.16 -1.96
C THR A 308 12.36 -4.52 -0.91
N LYS A 309 11.25 -3.79 -0.90
CA LYS A 309 10.10 -4.08 -0.03
C LYS A 309 8.81 -3.59 -0.69
N ARG A 310 7.73 -4.36 -0.55
CA ARG A 310 6.39 -4.01 -1.02
C ARG A 310 5.44 -3.94 0.18
N TYR A 311 4.69 -2.86 0.28
CA TYR A 311 3.68 -2.65 1.30
C TYR A 311 2.28 -2.64 0.67
N LYS A 312 1.30 -3.08 1.45
CA LYS A 312 -0.14 -3.06 1.15
C LYS A 312 -0.84 -2.23 2.23
N ALA A 313 -1.83 -1.42 1.88
CA ALA A 313 -2.59 -0.66 2.86
C ALA A 313 -3.41 -1.59 3.75
N LEU A 314 -4.07 -2.59 3.16
CA LEU A 314 -4.67 -3.73 3.86
C LEU A 314 -3.71 -4.92 3.78
N ILE A 315 -3.03 -5.21 4.89
CA ILE A 315 -2.01 -6.27 5.00
C ILE A 315 -2.69 -7.64 5.13
N GLU A 316 -3.65 -7.76 6.04
CA GLU A 316 -4.46 -8.96 6.25
C GLU A 316 -5.94 -8.56 6.23
N GLU A 317 -6.77 -9.37 5.56
CA GLU A 317 -8.21 -9.15 5.43
C GLU A 317 -8.96 -9.46 6.74
N PRO A 318 -10.10 -8.78 7.00
CA PRO A 318 -10.97 -9.09 8.12
C PRO A 318 -11.52 -10.52 8.05
N ASN A 319 -11.77 -11.13 9.21
CA ASN A 319 -12.31 -12.48 9.31
C ASN A 319 -13.75 -12.59 8.80
N ARG A 320 -14.60 -11.63 9.20
CA ARG A 320 -16.04 -11.64 8.94
C ARG A 320 -16.37 -10.96 7.62
N THR A 321 -15.90 -11.57 6.52
CA THR A 321 -16.19 -11.09 5.16
C THR A 321 -17.69 -11.07 4.84
N ASP A 322 -18.48 -11.92 5.51
CA ASP A 322 -19.94 -11.92 5.45
C ASP A 322 -20.58 -10.61 5.95
N LEU A 323 -20.07 -10.07 7.07
CA LEU A 323 -20.54 -8.78 7.60
C LEU A 323 -20.12 -7.62 6.70
N TRP A 324 -18.91 -7.68 6.14
CA TRP A 324 -18.44 -6.70 5.17
C TRP A 324 -19.24 -6.72 3.87
N GLU A 325 -19.66 -7.89 3.39
CA GLU A 325 -20.51 -7.99 2.20
C GLU A 325 -21.91 -7.44 2.48
N LYS A 326 -22.48 -7.70 3.67
CA LYS A 326 -23.75 -7.09 4.09
C LYS A 326 -23.65 -5.57 4.23
N CYS A 327 -22.56 -5.07 4.82
CA CYS A 327 -22.32 -3.63 4.92
C CYS A 327 -22.22 -3.00 3.53
N ARG A 328 -21.50 -3.66 2.61
CA ARG A 328 -21.39 -3.24 1.22
C ARG A 328 -22.73 -3.30 0.47
N SER A 329 -23.60 -4.26 0.76
CA SER A 329 -24.93 -4.33 0.12
C SER A 329 -25.78 -3.14 0.51
N ILE A 330 -25.72 -2.71 1.77
CA ILE A 330 -26.36 -1.47 2.24
C ILE A 330 -25.76 -0.26 1.51
N TYR A 331 -24.41 -0.16 1.49
CA TYR A 331 -23.72 0.99 0.90
C TYR A 331 -23.97 1.19 -0.61
N LEU A 332 -24.19 0.10 -1.36
CA LEU A 332 -24.40 0.12 -2.81
C LEU A 332 -25.86 -0.11 -3.22
N ASP A 333 -26.82 0.03 -2.29
CA ASP A 333 -28.24 -0.11 -2.60
C ASP A 333 -28.66 0.99 -3.60
N PRO A 334 -29.17 0.64 -4.80
CA PRO A 334 -29.62 1.63 -5.78
C PRO A 334 -31.00 2.21 -5.45
N GLU A 335 -31.79 1.58 -4.58
CA GLU A 335 -33.14 2.01 -4.23
C GLU A 335 -33.16 3.10 -3.15
N VAL A 336 -32.01 3.33 -2.49
CA VAL A 336 -31.84 4.30 -1.41
C VAL A 336 -30.96 5.47 -1.89
N PRO A 337 -31.29 6.73 -1.55
CA PRO A 337 -30.44 7.88 -1.84
C PRO A 337 -29.00 7.70 -1.33
N GLU A 338 -28.03 8.28 -2.03
CA GLU A 338 -26.60 8.07 -1.78
C GLU A 338 -26.15 8.47 -0.37
N ASP A 339 -26.65 9.60 0.14
CA ASP A 339 -26.33 10.06 1.48
C ASP A 339 -26.90 9.12 2.55
N GLU A 340 -28.17 8.70 2.39
CA GLU A 340 -28.86 7.83 3.35
C GLU A 340 -28.25 6.43 3.41
N ARG A 341 -27.87 5.85 2.25
CA ARG A 341 -27.23 4.51 2.22
C ARG A 341 -25.82 4.53 2.80
N ALA A 342 -25.07 5.62 2.63
CA ALA A 342 -23.73 5.78 3.20
C ALA A 342 -23.79 5.87 4.74
N GLU A 343 -24.72 6.67 5.27
CA GLU A 343 -24.97 6.77 6.71
C GLU A 343 -25.44 5.43 7.31
N ALA A 344 -26.37 4.74 6.64
CA ALA A 344 -26.86 3.45 7.09
C ALA A 344 -25.76 2.38 7.14
N ALA A 345 -24.87 2.35 6.14
CA ALA A 345 -23.74 1.43 6.11
C ALA A 345 -22.72 1.76 7.20
N GLU A 346 -22.45 3.04 7.45
CA GLU A 346 -21.56 3.49 8.53
C GLU A 346 -22.13 3.12 9.90
N ALA A 347 -23.43 3.33 10.12
CA ALA A 347 -24.10 2.91 11.34
C ALA A 347 -23.99 1.39 11.57
N PHE A 348 -24.22 0.59 10.54
CA PHE A 348 -24.06 -0.86 10.60
C PHE A 348 -22.61 -1.25 10.95
N TYR A 349 -21.62 -0.60 10.33
CA TYR A 349 -20.21 -0.83 10.64
C TYR A 349 -19.88 -0.47 12.09
N LEU A 350 -20.32 0.68 12.58
CA LEU A 350 -20.06 1.13 13.95
C LEU A 350 -20.68 0.20 14.99
N GLU A 351 -21.89 -0.30 14.73
CA GLU A 351 -22.57 -1.26 15.61
C GLU A 351 -21.85 -2.62 15.68
N ASN A 352 -21.21 -3.05 14.59
CA ASN A 352 -20.53 -4.34 14.47
C ASN A 352 -19.00 -4.24 14.44
N LYS A 353 -18.43 -3.07 14.79
CA LYS A 353 -17.03 -2.73 14.56
C LYS A 353 -16.06 -3.78 15.11
N GLY A 354 -16.31 -4.27 16.33
CA GLY A 354 -15.45 -5.28 16.97
C GLY A 354 -15.33 -6.58 16.16
N GLU A 355 -16.43 -7.08 15.60
CA GLU A 355 -16.45 -8.29 14.77
C GLU A 355 -15.96 -8.02 13.34
N MET A 356 -16.25 -6.84 12.80
CA MET A 356 -15.88 -6.46 11.44
C MET A 356 -14.38 -6.16 11.30
N ASP A 357 -13.76 -5.54 12.30
CA ASP A 357 -12.32 -5.27 12.32
C ASP A 357 -11.50 -6.52 12.70
N GLU A 358 -12.17 -7.58 13.18
CA GLU A 358 -11.50 -8.76 13.73
C GLU A 358 -10.55 -9.39 12.71
N GLY A 359 -9.27 -9.43 13.09
CA GLY A 359 -8.21 -10.04 12.31
C GLY A 359 -7.71 -9.20 11.14
N ALA A 360 -8.30 -8.05 10.84
CA ALA A 360 -7.78 -7.15 9.82
C ALA A 360 -6.49 -6.49 10.31
N VAL A 361 -5.51 -6.36 9.42
CA VAL A 361 -4.26 -5.64 9.73
C VAL A 361 -4.08 -4.55 8.69
N VAL A 362 -4.07 -3.30 9.15
CA VAL A 362 -3.97 -2.10 8.30
C VAL A 362 -2.61 -1.44 8.51
N LEU A 363 -1.99 -0.96 7.43
CA LEU A 363 -0.64 -0.39 7.43
C LEU A 363 -0.51 0.89 8.24
N TRP A 364 -1.54 1.76 8.17
CA TRP A 364 -1.60 3.04 8.87
C TRP A 364 -3.05 3.35 9.31
N PRO A 365 -3.55 2.71 10.38
CA PRO A 365 -4.96 2.77 10.76
C PRO A 365 -5.43 4.17 11.18
N GLU A 366 -4.53 5.03 11.67
CA GLU A 366 -4.87 6.38 12.15
C GLU A 366 -5.33 7.29 11.01
N VAL A 367 -4.68 7.23 9.85
CA VAL A 367 -5.00 8.09 8.69
C VAL A 367 -5.76 7.34 7.58
N GLN A 368 -5.57 6.03 7.50
CA GLN A 368 -6.21 5.13 6.54
C GLN A 368 -6.93 3.97 7.26
N PRO A 369 -7.93 4.24 8.12
CA PRO A 369 -8.66 3.19 8.81
C PRO A 369 -9.35 2.24 7.85
N LEU A 370 -9.61 1.01 8.30
CA LEU A 370 -10.21 -0.06 7.48
C LEU A 370 -11.48 0.40 6.75
N TRP A 371 -12.40 1.07 7.48
CA TRP A 371 -13.61 1.65 6.91
C TRP A 371 -13.37 2.57 5.71
N LYS A 372 -12.36 3.45 5.78
CA LYS A 372 -12.01 4.38 4.70
C LYS A 372 -11.48 3.62 3.49
N LEU A 373 -10.63 2.62 3.71
CA LEU A 373 -10.11 1.76 2.64
C LEU A 373 -11.23 0.98 1.95
N MET A 374 -12.17 0.42 2.71
CA MET A 374 -13.29 -0.36 2.19
C MET A 374 -14.30 0.50 1.43
N ARG A 375 -14.70 1.67 1.96
CA ARG A 375 -15.52 2.63 1.22
C ARG A 375 -14.87 3.05 -0.10
N TRP A 376 -13.59 3.44 -0.05
CA TRP A 376 -12.86 3.84 -1.24
C TRP A 376 -12.84 2.72 -2.29
N LYS A 377 -12.63 1.46 -1.85
CA LYS A 377 -12.69 0.27 -2.71
C LYS A 377 -14.07 0.12 -3.38
N TRP A 378 -15.16 0.40 -2.68
CA TRP A 378 -16.51 0.32 -3.23
C TRP A 378 -16.82 1.44 -4.21
N ASP A 379 -16.41 2.67 -3.92
CA ASP A 379 -16.65 3.84 -4.77
C ASP A 379 -15.83 3.79 -6.07
N ASN A 380 -14.56 3.37 -5.97
CA ASN A 380 -13.60 3.47 -7.08
C ASN A 380 -13.30 2.13 -7.75
N GLY A 381 -13.86 1.04 -7.21
CA GLY A 381 -13.68 -0.32 -7.71
C GLY A 381 -12.41 -1.01 -7.19
N SER A 382 -12.46 -2.34 -7.15
CA SER A 382 -11.38 -3.19 -6.64
C SER A 382 -10.08 -3.05 -7.43
N ARG A 383 -10.17 -2.81 -8.75
CA ARG A 383 -9.00 -2.69 -9.61
C ARG A 383 -8.17 -1.44 -9.29
N ALA A 384 -8.83 -0.29 -9.12
CA ALA A 384 -8.16 0.93 -8.69
C ALA A 384 -7.58 0.76 -7.28
N PHE A 385 -8.28 0.05 -6.39
CA PHE A 385 -7.82 -0.20 -5.02
C PHE A 385 -6.56 -1.06 -5.00
N ASN A 386 -6.53 -2.10 -5.83
CA ASN A 386 -5.38 -2.98 -5.95
C ASN A 386 -4.13 -2.24 -6.44
N THR A 387 -4.28 -1.33 -7.40
CA THR A 387 -3.18 -0.49 -7.89
C THR A 387 -2.73 0.53 -6.84
N GLU A 388 -3.64 1.38 -6.36
CA GLU A 388 -3.30 2.56 -5.54
C GLU A 388 -2.93 2.20 -4.09
N TYR A 389 -3.61 1.19 -3.52
CA TYR A 389 -3.49 0.83 -2.10
C TYR A 389 -2.79 -0.50 -1.85
N GLN A 390 -2.88 -1.47 -2.77
CA GLN A 390 -2.26 -2.80 -2.58
C GLN A 390 -0.94 -2.99 -3.35
N ASN A 391 -0.53 -2.05 -4.20
CA ASN A 391 0.64 -2.17 -5.07
C ASN A 391 0.63 -3.47 -5.91
N ASN A 392 -0.56 -3.85 -6.38
CA ASN A 392 -0.79 -5.03 -7.20
C ASN A 392 -1.69 -4.69 -8.39
N PRO A 393 -1.21 -3.89 -9.36
CA PRO A 393 -2.00 -3.58 -10.55
C PRO A 393 -2.30 -4.84 -11.35
N ILE A 394 -3.39 -4.80 -12.09
CA ILE A 394 -3.84 -5.87 -12.99
C ILE A 394 -3.81 -5.31 -14.41
N ASP A 395 -3.19 -6.06 -15.31
CA ASP A 395 -3.03 -5.68 -16.70
C ASP A 395 -4.37 -5.68 -17.44
N GLU A 396 -4.69 -4.52 -17.99
CA GLU A 396 -5.93 -4.20 -18.69
C GLU A 396 -6.06 -4.99 -19.99
N GLU A 397 -4.95 -5.21 -20.69
CA GLU A 397 -4.91 -5.96 -21.96
C GLU A 397 -5.01 -7.48 -21.73
N SER A 398 -4.58 -7.95 -20.56
CA SER A 398 -4.70 -9.36 -20.16
C SER A 398 -6.06 -9.73 -19.58
N ALA A 399 -6.90 -8.74 -19.25
CA ALA A 399 -8.17 -8.97 -18.57
C ALA A 399 -9.15 -9.71 -19.49
N ILE A 400 -9.45 -10.96 -19.16
CA ILE A 400 -10.31 -11.83 -19.96
C ILE A 400 -11.80 -11.49 -19.74
N PHE A 401 -12.16 -11.10 -18.51
CA PHE A 401 -13.55 -10.80 -18.17
C PHE A 401 -13.76 -9.30 -17.97
N VAL A 402 -14.45 -8.71 -18.93
CA VAL A 402 -14.79 -7.28 -18.94
C VAL A 402 -16.15 -7.08 -18.25
N PRO A 403 -16.24 -6.33 -17.12
CA PRO A 403 -17.47 -6.13 -16.34
C PRO A 403 -18.71 -5.74 -17.17
N GLU A 404 -18.53 -4.93 -18.21
CA GLU A 404 -19.60 -4.45 -19.11
C GLU A 404 -20.22 -5.58 -19.95
N ARG A 405 -19.54 -6.72 -20.08
CA ARG A 405 -20.03 -7.89 -20.82
C ARG A 405 -20.84 -8.83 -19.94
N PHE A 406 -20.84 -8.66 -18.63
CA PHE A 406 -21.64 -9.48 -17.72
C PHE A 406 -23.12 -9.16 -17.90
N ARG A 407 -23.93 -10.21 -18.07
CA ARG A 407 -25.39 -10.08 -18.04
C ARG A 407 -25.91 -10.44 -16.66
N TYR A 408 -26.63 -9.51 -16.07
CA TYR A 408 -27.29 -9.69 -14.79
C TYR A 408 -28.74 -10.15 -14.99
N TYR A 409 -29.26 -10.88 -14.01
CA TYR A 409 -30.66 -11.28 -13.95
C TYR A 409 -31.28 -10.82 -12.63
N ASP A 410 -32.61 -10.65 -12.62
CA ASP A 410 -33.40 -10.33 -11.42
C ASP A 410 -34.33 -11.49 -11.03
N GLU A 411 -35.09 -11.35 -9.95
CA GLU A 411 -36.04 -12.39 -9.53
C GLU A 411 -37.09 -12.70 -10.62
N SER A 412 -37.47 -11.73 -11.45
CA SER A 412 -38.45 -11.91 -12.53
C SER A 412 -37.93 -12.76 -13.71
N ASP A 413 -36.61 -12.93 -13.80
CA ASP A 413 -35.94 -13.79 -14.76
C ASP A 413 -35.90 -15.26 -14.33
N ILE A 414 -36.06 -15.54 -13.03
CA ILE A 414 -35.96 -16.90 -12.46
C ILE A 414 -37.27 -17.39 -11.82
N TYR A 415 -38.21 -16.50 -11.53
CA TYR A 415 -39.56 -16.80 -11.07
C TYR A 415 -40.60 -16.41 -12.13
N ASP A 416 -41.66 -17.19 -12.24
CA ASP A 416 -42.83 -16.85 -13.07
C ASP A 416 -43.75 -15.82 -12.37
N GLN A 417 -44.77 -15.35 -13.08
CA GLN A 417 -45.74 -14.37 -12.58
C GLN A 417 -46.55 -14.86 -11.35
N TYR A 418 -46.45 -16.14 -10.99
CA TYR A 418 -47.10 -16.76 -9.84
C TYR A 418 -46.10 -17.06 -8.70
N GLY A 419 -44.84 -16.65 -8.83
CA GLY A 419 -43.79 -16.86 -7.84
C GLY A 419 -43.17 -18.27 -7.87
N HIS A 420 -43.46 -19.09 -8.88
CA HIS A 420 -42.82 -20.40 -9.02
C HIS A 420 -41.50 -20.26 -9.77
N MET A 421 -40.45 -20.91 -9.25
CA MET A 421 -39.16 -20.96 -9.93
C MET A 421 -39.30 -21.65 -11.28
N ILE A 422 -38.73 -21.06 -12.33
CA ILE A 422 -38.73 -21.63 -13.67
C ILE A 422 -38.10 -23.04 -13.61
N PRO A 423 -38.63 -24.04 -14.33
CA PRO A 423 -38.07 -25.39 -14.31
C PRO A 423 -36.58 -25.42 -14.71
N MET A 424 -35.70 -25.62 -13.72
CA MET A 424 -34.25 -25.69 -13.90
C MET A 424 -33.71 -27.04 -13.43
N ASP A 425 -32.60 -27.47 -14.03
CA ASP A 425 -31.74 -28.49 -13.45
C ASP A 425 -30.60 -27.80 -12.72
N LEU A 426 -30.43 -28.10 -11.43
CA LEU A 426 -29.44 -27.45 -10.60
C LEU A 426 -28.16 -28.29 -10.53
N TYR A 427 -27.02 -27.65 -10.70
CA TYR A 427 -25.69 -28.24 -10.69
C TYR A 427 -24.82 -27.45 -9.72
N ALA A 428 -23.95 -28.13 -8.97
CA ALA A 428 -22.98 -27.46 -8.13
C ALA A 428 -21.59 -28.09 -8.27
N PHE A 429 -20.59 -27.25 -8.00
CA PHE A 429 -19.19 -27.66 -7.97
C PHE A 429 -18.53 -27.10 -6.73
N TRP A 430 -17.74 -27.94 -6.08
CA TRP A 430 -16.90 -27.57 -4.96
C TRP A 430 -15.42 -27.70 -5.35
N ASP A 431 -14.74 -26.56 -5.44
CA ASP A 431 -13.28 -26.45 -5.50
C ASP A 431 -12.74 -26.48 -4.05
N ILE A 432 -11.98 -27.53 -3.73
CA ILE A 432 -11.47 -27.78 -2.39
C ILE A 432 -10.09 -27.14 -2.23
N ALA A 433 -9.99 -26.16 -1.35
CA ALA A 433 -8.70 -25.68 -0.86
C ALA A 433 -8.24 -26.50 0.36
N GLN A 434 -7.07 -27.14 0.27
CA GLN A 434 -6.40 -27.80 1.40
C GLN A 434 -5.58 -26.80 2.24
N GLY A 435 -6.23 -25.74 2.67
CA GLY A 435 -5.65 -24.71 3.52
C GLY A 435 -5.72 -25.02 5.00
N LYS A 436 -4.60 -24.90 5.73
CA LYS A 436 -4.60 -24.91 7.21
C LYS A 436 -4.60 -23.51 7.85
N ASN A 437 -4.27 -22.45 7.09
CA ASN A 437 -3.99 -21.09 7.60
C ASN A 437 -4.77 -20.02 6.83
N ARG A 438 -4.97 -18.81 7.41
CA ARG A 438 -5.64 -17.64 6.78
C ARG A 438 -5.03 -17.12 5.46
N ARG A 439 -3.84 -17.58 5.09
CA ARG A 439 -3.18 -17.32 3.80
C ARG A 439 -3.45 -18.36 2.72
N SER A 440 -4.27 -19.37 3.02
CA SER A 440 -4.63 -20.40 2.05
C SER A 440 -5.67 -19.93 1.05
N ASP A 441 -5.79 -20.69 -0.04
CA ASP A 441 -6.83 -20.56 -1.05
C ASP A 441 -8.24 -20.72 -0.44
N TYR A 442 -9.25 -20.19 -1.11
CA TYR A 442 -10.64 -20.28 -0.66
C TYR A 442 -11.21 -21.66 -0.94
N ASN A 443 -12.01 -22.21 -0.01
CA ASN A 443 -12.96 -23.26 -0.38
C ASN A 443 -14.13 -22.58 -1.10
N ALA A 444 -14.39 -22.95 -2.35
CA ALA A 444 -15.39 -22.30 -3.19
C ALA A 444 -16.46 -23.31 -3.65
N ILE A 445 -17.73 -22.98 -3.39
CA ILE A 445 -18.90 -23.76 -3.82
C ILE A 445 -19.77 -22.86 -4.67
N VAL A 446 -20.01 -23.25 -5.92
CA VAL A 446 -20.85 -22.49 -6.85
C VAL A 446 -22.02 -23.36 -7.31
N THR A 447 -23.23 -22.84 -7.20
CA THR A 447 -24.46 -23.46 -7.71
C THR A 447 -24.92 -22.73 -8.97
N VAL A 448 -25.13 -23.49 -10.04
CA VAL A 448 -25.64 -23.00 -11.33
C VAL A 448 -26.95 -23.72 -11.67
N GLY A 449 -27.97 -22.94 -12.00
CA GLY A 449 -29.23 -23.43 -12.55
C GLY A 449 -29.21 -23.41 -14.07
N ARG A 450 -29.55 -24.54 -14.70
CA ARG A 450 -29.76 -24.63 -16.15
C ARG A 450 -31.25 -24.65 -16.45
N CYS A 451 -31.76 -23.62 -17.10
CA CYS A 451 -33.15 -23.60 -17.53
C CYS A 451 -33.44 -24.74 -18.52
N ARG A 452 -34.43 -25.60 -18.22
CA ARG A 452 -34.76 -26.76 -19.06
C ARG A 452 -35.26 -26.37 -20.45
N ARG A 453 -35.90 -25.20 -20.56
CA ARG A 453 -36.50 -24.70 -21.81
C ARG A 453 -35.48 -24.01 -22.71
N THR A 454 -34.72 -23.06 -22.17
CA THR A 454 -33.82 -22.20 -22.96
C THR A 454 -32.37 -22.70 -22.96
N GLY A 455 -32.00 -23.51 -21.97
CA GLY A 455 -30.63 -23.96 -21.75
C GLY A 455 -29.72 -22.93 -21.08
N VAL A 456 -30.19 -21.69 -20.87
CA VAL A 456 -29.44 -20.59 -20.23
C VAL A 456 -29.02 -21.00 -18.81
N LEU A 457 -27.82 -20.59 -18.43
CA LEU A 457 -27.21 -20.84 -17.13
C LEU A 457 -27.34 -19.59 -16.24
N TYR A 458 -27.82 -19.79 -15.02
CA TYR A 458 -27.97 -18.76 -13.99
C TYR A 458 -27.09 -19.15 -12.81
N VAL A 459 -26.18 -18.27 -12.40
CA VAL A 459 -25.40 -18.46 -11.17
C VAL A 459 -26.31 -18.13 -9.99
N LEU A 460 -26.79 -19.15 -9.27
CA LEU A 460 -27.81 -19.02 -8.22
C LEU A 460 -27.21 -18.81 -6.82
N ASP A 461 -26.02 -19.33 -6.59
CA ASP A 461 -25.30 -19.20 -5.32
C ASP A 461 -23.80 -19.30 -5.58
N ALA A 462 -23.03 -18.45 -4.92
CA ALA A 462 -21.57 -18.46 -4.97
C ALA A 462 -21.02 -18.21 -3.57
N TRP A 463 -20.56 -19.28 -2.93
CA TRP A 463 -20.02 -19.25 -1.58
C TRP A 463 -18.52 -19.48 -1.59
N ALA A 464 -17.77 -18.65 -0.87
CA ALA A 464 -16.35 -18.87 -0.64
C ALA A 464 -15.96 -18.52 0.80
N GLN A 465 -15.14 -19.38 1.42
CA GLN A 465 -14.59 -19.09 2.74
C GLN A 465 -13.21 -19.73 2.93
N LYS A 466 -12.28 -18.98 3.54
CA LYS A 466 -10.99 -19.50 4.03
C LYS A 466 -11.20 -20.28 5.32
N CYS A 467 -11.55 -21.56 5.19
CA CYS A 467 -11.84 -22.43 6.32
C CYS A 467 -11.23 -23.82 6.13
N GLN A 468 -11.21 -24.61 7.22
CA GLN A 468 -10.83 -26.00 7.13
C GLN A 468 -11.87 -26.79 6.33
N ALA A 469 -11.42 -27.79 5.57
CA ALA A 469 -12.28 -28.58 4.68
C ALA A 469 -13.50 -29.22 5.38
N HIS A 470 -13.41 -29.55 6.67
CA HIS A 470 -14.54 -30.10 7.43
C HIS A 470 -15.67 -29.07 7.68
N VAL A 471 -15.35 -27.78 7.75
CA VAL A 471 -16.34 -26.69 7.86
C VAL A 471 -17.03 -26.51 6.51
N ALA A 472 -16.24 -26.43 5.43
CA ALA A 472 -16.76 -26.38 4.06
C ALA A 472 -17.64 -27.59 3.72
N LEU A 473 -17.32 -28.78 4.24
CA LEU A 473 -18.16 -29.98 4.07
C LEU A 473 -19.57 -29.80 4.65
N LYS A 474 -19.70 -29.17 5.83
CA LYS A 474 -21.02 -28.91 6.42
C LYS A 474 -21.84 -27.98 5.54
N VAL A 475 -21.22 -26.90 5.05
CA VAL A 475 -21.85 -25.96 4.12
C VAL A 475 -22.25 -26.66 2.83
N ALA A 476 -21.40 -27.51 2.26
CA ALA A 476 -21.72 -28.28 1.07
C ALA A 476 -22.98 -29.16 1.26
N VAL A 477 -23.08 -29.84 2.41
CA VAL A 477 -24.26 -30.67 2.74
C VAL A 477 -25.52 -29.81 2.90
N GLU A 478 -25.41 -28.66 3.56
CA GLU A 478 -26.52 -27.70 3.70
C GLU A 478 -27.01 -27.20 2.34
N LYS A 479 -26.09 -26.81 1.46
CA LYS A 479 -26.42 -26.39 0.09
C LYS A 479 -27.07 -27.52 -0.73
N ILE A 480 -26.64 -28.77 -0.55
CA ILE A 480 -27.28 -29.93 -1.22
C ILE A 480 -28.72 -30.12 -0.76
N ILE A 481 -28.99 -29.91 0.53
CA ILE A 481 -30.34 -30.00 1.09
C ILE A 481 -31.21 -28.84 0.58
N GLU A 482 -30.68 -27.63 0.59
CA GLU A 482 -31.38 -26.40 0.19
C GLU A 482 -31.77 -26.43 -1.30
N TYR A 483 -30.83 -26.77 -2.18
CA TYR A 483 -31.02 -26.68 -3.62
C TYR A 483 -31.39 -28.01 -4.30
N GLU A 484 -31.37 -29.15 -3.59
CA GLU A 484 -31.61 -30.49 -4.14
C GLU A 484 -30.92 -30.72 -5.51
N HIS A 485 -29.60 -30.47 -5.60
CA HIS A 485 -28.90 -30.48 -6.89
C HIS A 485 -29.10 -31.79 -7.66
N ARG A 486 -29.19 -31.73 -8.99
CA ARG A 486 -29.19 -32.91 -9.86
C ARG A 486 -27.82 -33.60 -9.83
N VAL A 487 -26.75 -32.81 -9.91
CA VAL A 487 -25.37 -33.27 -9.78
C VAL A 487 -24.60 -32.30 -8.91
N PHE A 488 -23.95 -32.81 -7.88
CA PHE A 488 -22.96 -32.08 -7.09
C PHE A 488 -21.60 -32.70 -7.36
N ALA A 489 -20.64 -31.92 -7.84
CA ALA A 489 -19.31 -32.41 -8.08
C ALA A 489 -18.29 -31.81 -7.14
N VAL A 490 -17.27 -32.60 -6.85
CA VAL A 490 -16.19 -32.24 -5.94
C VAL A 490 -14.89 -32.42 -6.70
N GLU A 491 -14.03 -31.42 -6.68
CA GLU A 491 -12.69 -31.56 -7.21
C GLU A 491 -11.90 -32.60 -6.40
N THR A 492 -11.30 -33.55 -7.11
CA THR A 492 -10.60 -34.68 -6.50
C THR A 492 -9.19 -34.74 -7.06
N VAL A 493 -8.28 -34.00 -6.43
CA VAL A 493 -6.84 -34.09 -6.67
C VAL A 493 -6.17 -34.70 -5.43
N GLY A 494 -5.55 -35.88 -5.60
CA GLY A 494 -4.78 -36.55 -4.53
C GLY A 494 -5.59 -36.78 -3.25
N ALA A 495 -5.15 -36.17 -2.14
CA ALA A 495 -5.72 -36.34 -0.79
C ALA A 495 -7.14 -35.76 -0.60
N GLN A 496 -7.70 -35.08 -1.60
CA GLN A 496 -9.08 -34.54 -1.56
C GLN A 496 -10.16 -35.61 -1.77
N PHE A 497 -9.79 -36.82 -2.21
CA PHE A 497 -10.74 -37.92 -2.41
C PHE A 497 -11.49 -38.33 -1.13
N ASP A 498 -10.88 -38.12 0.04
CA ASP A 498 -11.52 -38.39 1.33
C ASP A 498 -12.73 -37.48 1.58
N MET A 499 -12.71 -36.22 1.10
CA MET A 499 -13.85 -35.30 1.26
C MET A 499 -15.05 -35.74 0.42
N TYR A 500 -14.81 -36.20 -0.80
CA TYR A 500 -15.84 -36.79 -1.67
C TYR A 500 -16.53 -37.97 -0.97
N ARG A 501 -15.74 -38.86 -0.35
CA ARG A 501 -16.26 -40.01 0.40
C ARG A 501 -17.06 -39.58 1.63
N GLN A 502 -16.56 -38.62 2.41
CA GLN A 502 -17.25 -38.12 3.60
C GLN A 502 -18.61 -37.49 3.29
N ILE A 503 -18.72 -36.73 2.18
CA ILE A 503 -20.02 -36.20 1.72
C ILE A 503 -21.00 -37.34 1.41
N GLN A 504 -20.57 -38.40 0.72
CA GLN A 504 -21.43 -39.53 0.40
C GLN A 504 -21.91 -40.27 1.66
N GLU A 505 -21.04 -40.45 2.64
CA GLU A 505 -21.37 -41.09 3.91
C GLU A 505 -22.38 -40.24 4.71
N GLU A 506 -22.17 -38.92 4.80
CA GLU A 506 -23.09 -38.00 5.49
C GLU A 506 -24.47 -37.92 4.83
N LEU A 507 -24.54 -37.83 3.49
CA LEU A 507 -25.82 -37.83 2.77
C LEU A 507 -26.56 -39.15 2.93
N SER A 508 -25.84 -40.28 2.94
CA SER A 508 -26.42 -41.61 3.18
C SER A 508 -26.98 -41.74 4.60
N ARG A 509 -26.27 -41.22 5.62
CA ARG A 509 -26.76 -41.16 7.00
C ARG A 509 -28.05 -40.34 7.12
N ARG A 510 -28.14 -39.24 6.39
CA ARG A 510 -29.33 -38.36 6.34
C ARG A 510 -30.42 -38.84 5.38
N LYS A 511 -30.23 -39.99 4.70
CA LYS A 511 -31.16 -40.60 3.73
C LYS A 511 -31.48 -39.70 2.52
N ILE A 512 -30.51 -38.90 2.07
CA ILE A 512 -30.63 -38.03 0.90
C ILE A 512 -30.03 -38.75 -0.31
N TYR A 513 -30.87 -39.13 -1.27
CA TYR A 513 -30.45 -39.90 -2.46
C TYR A 513 -30.77 -39.21 -3.80
N ARG A 514 -31.43 -38.04 -3.76
CA ARG A 514 -31.84 -37.31 -4.98
C ARG A 514 -30.67 -36.72 -5.75
N THR A 515 -29.60 -36.33 -5.05
CA THR A 515 -28.43 -35.68 -5.62
C THR A 515 -27.34 -36.69 -5.99
N ARG A 516 -26.89 -36.66 -7.24
CA ARG A 516 -25.77 -37.49 -7.69
C ARG A 516 -24.43 -36.82 -7.38
N ILE A 517 -23.64 -37.41 -6.48
CA ILE A 517 -22.29 -36.91 -6.16
C ILE A 517 -21.28 -37.46 -7.17
N LYS A 518 -20.51 -36.58 -7.82
CA LYS A 518 -19.50 -36.94 -8.83
C LYS A 518 -18.11 -36.44 -8.46
N SER A 519 -17.10 -37.31 -8.55
CA SER A 519 -15.70 -36.88 -8.48
C SER A 519 -15.32 -36.21 -9.79
N PHE A 520 -14.72 -35.03 -9.73
CA PHE A 520 -14.21 -34.31 -10.89
C PHE A 520 -12.69 -34.26 -10.84
N SER A 521 -12.06 -34.59 -11.95
CA SER A 521 -10.61 -34.47 -12.15
C SER A 521 -10.41 -33.80 -13.49
N SER A 522 -9.89 -32.58 -13.47
CA SER A 522 -9.65 -31.83 -14.71
C SER A 522 -8.39 -32.31 -15.42
N LYS A 523 -8.46 -32.36 -16.76
CA LYS A 523 -7.30 -32.62 -17.63
C LYS A 523 -6.70 -31.34 -18.22
N THR A 524 -7.42 -30.22 -18.17
CA THR A 524 -7.01 -28.91 -18.68
C THR A 524 -6.54 -28.03 -17.52
N LYS A 525 -5.64 -27.08 -17.80
CA LYS A 525 -5.15 -26.14 -16.78
C LYS A 525 -6.30 -25.29 -16.22
N LYS A 526 -6.15 -24.80 -14.98
CA LYS A 526 -7.15 -23.96 -14.29
C LYS A 526 -7.47 -22.72 -15.12
N GLU A 527 -6.45 -22.04 -15.58
CA GLU A 527 -6.55 -20.82 -16.40
C GLU A 527 -7.41 -21.04 -17.66
N GLU A 528 -7.09 -22.07 -18.45
CA GLU A 528 -7.82 -22.44 -19.67
C GLU A 528 -9.30 -22.79 -19.39
N ARG A 529 -9.61 -23.36 -18.22
CA ARG A 529 -11.01 -23.65 -17.83
C ARG A 529 -11.78 -22.38 -17.55
N ILE A 530 -11.18 -21.49 -16.78
CA ILE A 530 -11.78 -20.21 -16.42
C ILE A 530 -12.00 -19.41 -17.72
N GLU A 531 -10.97 -19.26 -18.57
CA GLU A 531 -11.04 -18.62 -19.88
C GLU A 531 -12.20 -19.14 -20.74
N SER A 532 -12.51 -20.44 -20.68
CA SER A 532 -13.61 -21.01 -21.44
C SER A 532 -15.00 -20.47 -21.10
N LEU A 533 -15.15 -19.72 -20.00
CA LEU A 533 -16.37 -19.01 -19.62
C LEU A 533 -16.61 -17.75 -20.47
N GLU A 534 -15.57 -17.10 -20.98
CA GLU A 534 -15.68 -15.80 -21.68
C GLU A 534 -16.72 -15.83 -22.82
N PRO A 535 -16.72 -16.81 -23.75
CA PRO A 535 -17.72 -16.85 -24.83
C PRO A 535 -19.17 -17.04 -24.33
N LEU A 536 -19.35 -17.69 -23.17
CA LEU A 536 -20.67 -17.89 -22.57
C LEU A 536 -21.20 -16.60 -21.93
N ILE A 537 -20.30 -15.77 -21.41
CA ILE A 537 -20.61 -14.46 -20.83
C ILE A 537 -20.94 -13.47 -21.95
N GLU A 538 -20.12 -13.38 -23.00
CA GLU A 538 -20.34 -12.49 -24.14
C GLU A 538 -21.68 -12.77 -24.86
N SER A 539 -21.99 -14.04 -25.07
CA SER A 539 -23.28 -14.45 -25.65
C SER A 539 -24.46 -14.20 -24.69
N GLY A 540 -24.17 -13.97 -23.41
CA GLY A 540 -25.11 -13.88 -22.29
C GLY A 540 -25.90 -15.15 -22.04
N PHE A 541 -25.27 -16.29 -22.36
CA PHE A 541 -25.75 -17.62 -22.03
C PHE A 541 -25.51 -17.95 -20.56
N LEU A 542 -24.47 -17.38 -19.96
CA LEU A 542 -24.22 -17.37 -18.53
C LEU A 542 -24.65 -16.02 -17.94
N ARG A 543 -25.53 -16.06 -16.94
CA ARG A 543 -26.07 -14.87 -16.27
C ARG A 543 -25.73 -14.89 -14.80
N PHE A 544 -25.47 -13.71 -14.25
CA PHE A 544 -25.01 -13.51 -12.89
C PHE A 544 -26.05 -12.77 -12.06
N SER A 545 -26.01 -12.98 -10.75
CA SER A 545 -26.69 -12.11 -9.81
C SER A 545 -25.72 -11.07 -9.29
N LEU A 546 -26.19 -9.83 -9.09
CA LEU A 546 -25.44 -8.77 -8.41
C LEU A 546 -25.16 -9.09 -6.93
N SER A 547 -25.80 -10.12 -6.37
CA SER A 547 -25.50 -10.63 -5.02
C SER A 547 -24.17 -11.38 -4.94
N HIS A 548 -23.64 -11.93 -6.05
CA HIS A 548 -22.44 -12.77 -6.06
C HIS A 548 -21.16 -11.95 -6.28
N ARG A 549 -20.98 -10.89 -5.48
CA ARG A 549 -19.98 -9.87 -5.79
C ARG A 549 -18.54 -10.33 -5.69
N LEU A 550 -18.21 -11.25 -4.77
CA LEU A 550 -16.86 -11.82 -4.65
C LEU A 550 -16.46 -12.65 -5.88
N LEU A 551 -17.41 -13.37 -6.47
CA LEU A 551 -17.20 -14.09 -7.72
C LEU A 551 -16.92 -13.10 -8.86
N LEU A 552 -17.74 -12.06 -8.99
CA LEU A 552 -17.56 -11.02 -10.02
C LEU A 552 -16.20 -10.32 -9.89
N GLU A 553 -15.80 -10.00 -8.66
CA GLU A 553 -14.49 -9.39 -8.39
C GLU A 553 -13.34 -10.32 -8.78
N GLN A 554 -13.38 -11.60 -8.42
CA GLN A 554 -12.33 -12.55 -8.82
C GLN A 554 -12.28 -12.73 -10.35
N MET A 555 -13.43 -12.72 -11.03
CA MET A 555 -13.48 -12.78 -12.49
C MET A 555 -12.89 -11.52 -13.13
N GLU A 556 -13.25 -10.32 -12.67
CA GLU A 556 -12.69 -9.06 -13.17
C GLU A 556 -11.16 -8.99 -13.01
N GLN A 557 -10.64 -9.59 -11.93
CA GLN A 557 -9.20 -9.59 -11.66
C GLN A 557 -8.43 -10.66 -12.44
N PHE A 558 -9.10 -11.63 -13.05
CA PHE A 558 -8.47 -12.75 -13.75
C PHE A 558 -7.81 -12.30 -15.08
N PRO A 559 -6.58 -12.75 -15.41
CA PRO A 559 -5.79 -13.81 -14.77
C PRO A 559 -4.84 -13.31 -13.67
N GLY A 560 -4.67 -12.00 -13.50
CA GLY A 560 -3.69 -11.39 -12.58
C GLY A 560 -4.10 -11.31 -11.11
N GLY A 561 -5.32 -11.75 -10.78
CA GLY A 561 -5.89 -11.71 -9.44
C GLY A 561 -5.14 -12.61 -8.45
N THR A 562 -5.21 -12.28 -7.16
CA THR A 562 -4.57 -13.11 -6.11
C THR A 562 -5.33 -14.41 -5.86
N HIS A 563 -6.63 -14.44 -6.19
CA HIS A 563 -7.52 -15.57 -5.95
C HIS A 563 -8.40 -15.82 -7.18
N ASP A 564 -8.54 -17.08 -7.56
CA ASP A 564 -9.29 -17.54 -8.75
C ASP A 564 -10.18 -18.77 -8.46
N ASP A 565 -10.43 -19.05 -7.18
CA ASP A 565 -11.16 -20.24 -6.69
C ASP A 565 -12.66 -20.22 -7.08
N LEU A 566 -13.35 -19.07 -6.97
CA LEU A 566 -14.75 -18.95 -7.39
C LEU A 566 -14.92 -19.03 -8.92
N PRO A 567 -14.09 -18.35 -9.74
CA PRO A 567 -14.09 -18.54 -11.19
C PRO A 567 -13.86 -19.99 -11.61
N ASP A 568 -12.95 -20.72 -10.95
CA ASP A 568 -12.71 -22.12 -11.27
C ASP A 568 -13.87 -23.03 -10.85
N ALA A 569 -14.42 -22.82 -9.64
CA ALA A 569 -15.60 -23.53 -9.21
C ALA A 569 -16.79 -23.29 -10.15
N LEU A 570 -16.97 -22.06 -10.63
CA LEU A 570 -17.96 -21.72 -11.65
C LEU A 570 -17.69 -22.47 -12.96
N ALA A 571 -16.44 -22.49 -13.43
CA ALA A 571 -16.05 -23.21 -14.64
C ALA A 571 -16.35 -24.71 -14.52
N GLY A 572 -16.06 -25.32 -13.37
CA GLY A 572 -16.40 -26.70 -13.05
C GLY A 572 -17.92 -26.95 -13.07
N ALA A 573 -18.71 -26.09 -12.43
CA ALA A 573 -20.17 -26.19 -12.40
C ALA A 573 -20.77 -26.09 -13.82
N VAL A 574 -20.28 -25.16 -14.63
CA VAL A 574 -20.71 -24.96 -16.03
C VAL A 574 -20.34 -26.16 -16.91
N ASP A 575 -19.17 -26.78 -16.70
CA ASP A 575 -18.75 -27.98 -17.44
C ASP A 575 -19.71 -29.15 -17.19
N ILE A 576 -20.10 -29.36 -15.93
CA ILE A 576 -21.01 -30.44 -15.54
C ILE A 576 -22.44 -30.16 -16.00
N ALA A 577 -22.89 -28.91 -15.96
CA ALA A 577 -24.17 -28.50 -16.53
C ALA A 577 -24.23 -28.70 -18.05
N GLY A 578 -23.09 -28.97 -18.71
CA GLY A 578 -22.97 -29.26 -20.13
C GLY A 578 -22.85 -28.00 -21.00
N GLY A 579 -22.28 -26.92 -20.46
CA GLY A 579 -22.11 -25.63 -21.15
C GLY A 579 -21.32 -25.73 -22.46
N LYS A 580 -20.45 -26.72 -22.62
CA LYS A 580 -19.66 -26.96 -23.85
C LYS A 580 -20.45 -27.57 -25.02
N ARG A 581 -21.70 -28.03 -24.81
CA ARG A 581 -22.54 -28.60 -25.89
C ARG A 581 -23.32 -27.49 -26.60
N ARG A 582 -22.73 -26.91 -27.66
CA ARG A 582 -23.40 -25.98 -28.59
C ARG A 582 -24.78 -26.51 -29.01
N ARG A 583 -25.85 -25.80 -28.65
CA ARG A 583 -27.12 -25.82 -29.40
C ARG A 583 -27.30 -24.44 -30.06
N LYS A 584 -27.52 -24.47 -31.38
CA LYS A 584 -27.61 -23.33 -32.32
C LYS A 584 -28.73 -22.30 -32.06
N LYS A 585 -29.33 -22.23 -30.87
CA LYS A 585 -30.40 -21.28 -30.56
C LYS A 585 -30.21 -20.70 -29.15
N SER A 586 -29.54 -19.55 -29.07
CA SER A 586 -29.66 -18.67 -27.90
C SER A 586 -30.81 -17.69 -28.17
N TYR A 587 -31.73 -17.56 -27.23
CA TYR A 587 -32.78 -16.56 -27.29
C TYR A 587 -32.24 -15.27 -26.65
N GLN A 588 -32.08 -14.21 -27.44
CA GLN A 588 -31.62 -12.89 -26.97
C GLN A 588 -32.62 -12.19 -26.02
N ARG A 589 -33.90 -12.56 -26.06
CA ARG A 589 -34.96 -12.02 -25.19
C ARG A 589 -35.84 -13.14 -24.63
N LYS A 590 -36.41 -12.93 -23.43
CA LYS A 590 -37.44 -13.79 -22.82
C LYS A 590 -38.58 -13.95 -23.84
N PRO A 591 -38.97 -15.17 -24.23
CA PRO A 591 -40.14 -15.37 -25.08
C PRO A 591 -41.38 -14.82 -24.37
N ALA A 592 -42.21 -14.05 -25.08
CA ALA A 592 -43.46 -13.54 -24.52
C ALA A 592 -44.40 -14.70 -24.15
N GLY A 593 -45.01 -14.64 -22.96
CA GLY A 593 -45.94 -15.67 -22.45
C GLY A 593 -45.32 -16.73 -21.54
N LEU A 594 -44.27 -16.39 -20.80
CA LEU A 594 -43.81 -17.15 -19.63
C LEU A 594 -44.59 -16.72 -18.39
#